data_AF-A0A925CYR9-F1
#
_entry.id   AF-A0A925CYR9-F1
#
_cell.length_a   1.000
_cell.length_b   1.000
_cell.length_c   1.000
_cell.angle_alpha   90.00
_cell.angle_beta   90.00
_cell.angle_gamma   90.00
#
_symmetry.space_group_name_H-M   'P 1'
#
loop_
_entity.id
_entity.type
_entity.pdbx_description
1 polymer ?
#
loop_
_entity_poly.entity_id
_entity_poly.type
_entity_poly.pdbx_seq_one_letter_code
_entity_poly.pdbx_strand_id
1 'polypeptide(L)'
;MSCDDKNTLQREGTSELNRVLAALNVSFAKPDERDNADLLLFAKRYAGFLNYYNAGNTLDGDWEVLMKMDISVTLATLAKIDINAIADYRKLIYKRIRLSTNDAEAKEQFKFVFDLIFSLIRLVDEQYSLITASLETREFIRNTIENKMQQALLITDKLFGEF
;
A
#
# COMPACT_ATOMS: atom_id res chain seq x y z
N MET A 1 56.66 -23.98 -17.64
CA MET A 1 55.54 -24.94 -17.73
C MET A 1 54.31 -24.23 -17.20
N SER A 2 53.42 -23.81 -18.09
CA SER A 2 52.24 -22.99 -17.75
C SER A 2 51.13 -23.91 -17.25
N CYS A 3 50.59 -23.63 -16.06
CA CYS A 3 49.40 -24.29 -15.52
C CYS A 3 48.18 -23.41 -15.84
N ASP A 4 47.76 -23.38 -17.11
CA ASP A 4 46.62 -22.58 -17.60
C ASP A 4 45.45 -23.44 -18.12
N ASP A 5 45.37 -24.69 -17.69
CA ASP A 5 44.22 -25.54 -18.01
C ASP A 5 43.01 -25.14 -17.15
N LYS A 6 42.19 -24.24 -17.71
CA LYS A 6 40.83 -23.99 -17.21
C LYS A 6 40.02 -25.28 -17.39
N ASN A 7 39.64 -25.88 -16.28
CA ASN A 7 38.77 -27.05 -16.20
C ASN A 7 37.52 -26.87 -17.09
N THR A 8 37.40 -27.68 -18.14
CA THR A 8 36.35 -27.65 -19.18
C THR A 8 35.00 -28.23 -18.72
N LEU A 9 34.91 -28.70 -17.48
CA LEU A 9 33.68 -29.28 -16.94
C LEU A 9 32.69 -28.17 -16.54
N GLN A 10 31.67 -27.93 -17.37
CA GLN A 10 30.46 -27.26 -16.91
C GLN A 10 29.75 -28.17 -15.90
N ARG A 11 29.79 -27.80 -14.62
CA ARG A 11 29.05 -28.51 -13.57
C ARG A 11 27.62 -27.99 -13.55
N GLU A 12 26.66 -28.85 -13.85
CA GLU A 12 25.20 -28.64 -13.69
C GLU A 12 24.78 -28.48 -12.20
N GLY A 13 25.72 -28.52 -11.26
CA GLY A 13 25.46 -28.44 -9.83
C GLY A 13 25.67 -27.04 -9.26
N THR A 14 24.76 -26.60 -8.39
CA THR A 14 24.96 -25.42 -7.54
C THR A 14 26.21 -25.58 -6.67
N SER A 15 27.08 -24.57 -6.67
CA SER A 15 28.25 -24.50 -5.78
C SER A 15 27.82 -24.63 -4.31
N GLU A 16 28.71 -25.13 -3.44
CA GLU A 16 28.45 -25.23 -1.98
C GLU A 16 27.97 -23.88 -1.39
N LEU A 17 28.55 -22.77 -1.86
CA LEU A 17 28.15 -21.41 -1.46
C LEU A 17 26.71 -21.06 -1.90
N ASN A 18 26.25 -21.57 -3.04
CA ASN A 18 24.89 -21.38 -3.52
C ASN A 18 23.88 -22.37 -2.91
N ARG A 19 24.32 -23.30 -2.04
CA ARG A 19 23.47 -24.27 -1.34
C ARG A 19 22.95 -23.78 0.00
N VAL A 20 23.59 -22.76 0.58
CA VAL A 20 23.15 -22.16 1.84
C VAL A 20 21.90 -21.32 1.56
N LEU A 21 20.75 -21.80 2.06
CA LEU A 21 19.49 -21.06 1.96
C LEU A 21 19.61 -19.74 2.74
N ALA A 22 19.18 -18.64 2.12
CA ALA A 22 19.10 -17.34 2.81
C ALA A 22 18.26 -17.43 4.09
N ALA A 23 17.27 -18.32 4.12
CA ALA A 23 16.41 -18.60 5.28
C ALA A 23 17.16 -19.15 6.51
N LEU A 24 18.35 -19.75 6.32
CA LEU A 24 19.18 -20.28 7.40
C LEU A 24 20.14 -19.24 7.98
N ASN A 25 20.17 -18.02 7.41
CA ASN A 25 20.96 -16.94 7.97
C ASN A 25 20.35 -16.50 9.32
N VAL A 26 21.19 -16.31 10.33
CA VAL A 26 20.77 -15.84 11.67
C VAL A 26 20.03 -14.50 11.64
N SER A 27 20.23 -13.69 10.60
CA SER A 27 19.58 -12.40 10.40
C SER A 27 18.32 -12.47 9.53
N PHE A 28 17.92 -13.66 9.06
CA PHE A 28 16.77 -13.82 8.16
C PHE A 28 15.45 -13.54 8.86
N ALA A 29 15.20 -14.23 9.99
CA ALA A 29 14.02 -14.00 10.82
C ALA A 29 14.41 -13.07 11.96
N LYS A 30 13.88 -11.85 11.96
CA LYS A 30 14.13 -10.89 13.05
C LYS A 30 13.12 -11.11 14.17
N PRO A 31 13.51 -10.89 15.45
CA PRO A 31 12.55 -10.90 16.56
C PRO A 31 11.43 -9.86 16.40
N ASP A 32 11.75 -8.73 15.76
CA ASP A 32 10.78 -7.70 15.37
C ASP A 32 10.99 -7.36 13.89
N GLU A 33 9.94 -7.56 13.10
CA GLU A 33 9.93 -7.29 11.66
C GLU A 33 9.21 -5.98 11.31
N ARG A 34 8.72 -5.24 12.32
CA ARG A 34 8.09 -3.94 12.12
C ARG A 34 9.11 -2.91 11.68
N ASP A 35 8.72 -2.11 10.70
CA ASP A 35 9.48 -0.92 10.32
C ASP A 35 8.96 0.34 11.03
N ASN A 36 9.59 1.49 10.75
CA ASN A 36 9.20 2.76 11.36
C ASN A 36 7.76 3.16 11.03
N ALA A 37 7.26 2.84 9.83
CA ALA A 37 5.88 3.13 9.46
C ALA A 37 4.91 2.27 10.28
N ASP A 38 5.23 1.00 10.52
CA ASP A 38 4.44 0.13 11.40
C ASP A 38 4.36 0.68 12.83
N LEU A 39 5.47 1.18 13.36
CA LEU A 39 5.51 1.78 14.69
C LEU A 39 4.70 3.08 14.78
N LEU A 40 4.77 3.94 13.76
CA LEU A 40 3.96 5.17 13.68
C LEU A 40 2.47 4.85 13.60
N LEU A 41 2.08 3.87 12.80
CA LEU A 41 0.69 3.44 12.68
C LEU A 41 0.18 2.77 13.95
N PHE A 42 1.04 2.00 14.62
CA PHE A 42 0.74 1.46 15.94
C PHE A 42 0.48 2.59 16.94
N ALA A 43 1.37 3.58 17.03
CA ALA A 43 1.23 4.72 17.93
C ALA A 43 -0.04 5.53 17.65
N LYS A 44 -0.35 5.79 16.38
CA LYS A 44 -1.61 6.43 15.95
C LYS A 44 -2.83 5.66 16.47
N ARG A 45 -2.89 4.35 16.24
CA ARG A 45 -4.01 3.51 16.70
C ARG A 45 -4.09 3.46 18.22
N TYR A 46 -2.94 3.38 18.88
CA TYR A 46 -2.87 3.39 20.34
C TYR A 46 -3.42 4.69 20.94
N ALA A 47 -3.14 5.83 20.31
CA ALA A 47 -3.62 7.14 20.74
C ALA A 47 -5.16 7.27 20.72
N GLY A 48 -5.86 6.53 19.87
CA GLY A 48 -7.33 6.46 19.87
C GLY A 48 -7.93 5.79 21.11
N PHE A 49 -7.13 5.06 21.89
CA PHE A 49 -7.55 4.50 23.18
C PHE A 49 -7.22 5.41 24.37
N LEU A 50 -6.52 6.52 24.13
CA LEU A 50 -6.17 7.48 25.17
C LEU A 50 -7.19 8.61 25.14
N ASN A 51 -7.87 8.81 26.26
CA ASN A 51 -8.79 9.92 26.44
C ASN A 51 -8.03 11.25 26.54
N TYR A 52 -8.51 12.27 25.83
CA TYR A 52 -8.07 13.65 25.99
C TYR A 52 -9.04 14.40 26.91
N TYR A 53 -8.51 15.13 27.88
CA TYR A 53 -9.28 15.95 28.81
C TYR A 53 -8.91 17.42 28.61
N ASN A 54 -9.92 18.28 28.48
CA ASN A 54 -9.70 19.70 28.30
C ASN A 54 -9.34 20.41 29.63
N ALA A 55 -9.17 21.74 29.58
CA ALA A 55 -8.83 22.55 30.75
C ALA A 55 -9.86 22.47 31.91
N GLY A 56 -11.11 22.09 31.60
CA GLY A 56 -12.16 21.84 32.59
C GLY A 56 -12.18 20.41 33.14
N ASN A 57 -11.18 19.59 32.80
CA ASN A 57 -11.10 18.17 33.12
C ASN A 57 -12.30 17.34 32.59
N THR A 58 -12.93 17.80 31.51
CA THR A 58 -13.98 17.04 30.83
C THR A 58 -13.40 16.32 29.62
N LEU A 59 -13.86 15.08 29.39
CA LEU A 59 -13.48 14.31 28.21
C LEU A 59 -13.83 15.09 26.94
N ASP A 60 -12.85 15.28 26.07
CA ASP A 60 -12.95 16.09 24.83
C ASP A 60 -12.34 15.34 23.64
N GLY A 61 -12.61 14.03 23.56
CA GLY A 61 -12.13 13.15 22.50
C GLY A 61 -10.90 12.33 22.90
N ASP A 62 -10.07 12.02 21.91
CA ASP A 62 -8.90 11.15 22.04
C ASP A 62 -7.62 11.80 21.48
N TRP A 63 -6.49 11.12 21.66
CA TRP A 63 -5.20 11.60 21.19
C TRP A 63 -4.90 11.24 19.72
N GLU A 64 -5.82 10.56 19.01
CA GLU A 64 -5.59 10.17 17.61
C GLU A 64 -5.45 11.39 16.70
N VAL A 65 -6.22 12.45 16.97
CA VAL A 65 -6.16 13.71 16.20
C VAL A 65 -4.78 14.34 16.27
N LEU A 66 -4.15 14.34 17.45
CA LEU A 66 -2.79 14.85 17.63
C LEU A 66 -1.78 14.06 16.78
N MET A 67 -1.90 12.74 16.76
CA MET A 67 -1.03 11.89 15.94
C MET A 67 -1.19 12.14 14.43
N LYS A 68 -2.38 12.52 13.98
CA LYS A 68 -2.65 12.86 12.56
C LYS A 68 -2.05 14.21 12.14
N MET A 69 -1.58 15.05 13.06
CA MET A 69 -0.95 16.34 12.72
C MET A 69 0.46 16.18 12.15
N ASP A 70 1.15 15.08 12.45
CA ASP A 70 2.49 14.81 11.94
C ASP A 70 2.42 14.19 10.54
N ILE A 71 3.12 14.80 9.57
CA ILE A 71 3.15 14.31 8.19
C ILE A 71 3.69 12.88 8.06
N SER A 72 4.62 12.47 8.94
CA SER A 72 5.21 11.14 8.93
C SER A 72 4.15 10.08 9.16
N VAL A 73 3.12 10.38 9.96
CA VAL A 73 2.01 9.47 10.22
C VAL A 73 1.13 9.37 8.97
N THR A 74 0.83 10.48 8.31
CA THR A 74 0.09 10.49 7.04
C THR A 74 0.84 9.73 5.94
N LEU A 75 2.15 9.95 5.80
CA LEU A 75 2.98 9.21 4.85
C LEU A 75 3.07 7.73 5.18
N ALA A 76 3.18 7.37 6.47
CA ALA A 76 3.16 5.98 6.91
C ALA A 76 1.83 5.30 6.55
N THR A 77 0.68 5.99 6.70
CA THR A 77 -0.62 5.42 6.30
C THR A 77 -0.69 5.14 4.80
N LEU A 78 -0.17 6.04 3.96
CA LEU A 78 -0.14 5.87 2.52
C LEU A 78 0.84 4.76 2.10
N ALA A 79 2.01 4.68 2.74
CA ALA A 79 3.04 3.70 2.43
C ALA A 79 2.63 2.27 2.79
N LYS A 80 1.82 2.09 3.84
CA LYS A 80 1.37 0.78 4.34
C LYS A 80 0.01 0.33 3.81
N ILE A 81 -0.51 1.00 2.78
CA ILE A 81 -1.66 0.49 2.05
C ILE A 81 -1.30 -0.87 1.46
N ASP A 82 -2.06 -1.91 1.81
CA ASP A 82 -1.84 -3.26 1.29
C ASP A 82 -2.39 -3.37 -0.14
N ILE A 83 -1.50 -3.14 -1.10
CA ILE A 83 -1.80 -3.24 -2.53
C ILE A 83 -2.20 -4.68 -2.91
N ASN A 84 -1.67 -5.70 -2.23
CA ASN A 84 -1.99 -7.09 -2.51
C ASN A 84 -3.41 -7.41 -2.07
N ALA A 85 -3.83 -6.97 -0.88
CA ALA A 85 -5.20 -7.11 -0.41
C ALA A 85 -6.20 -6.43 -1.37
N ILE A 86 -5.86 -5.23 -1.87
CA ILE A 86 -6.67 -4.53 -2.87
C ILE A 86 -6.75 -5.32 -4.18
N ALA A 87 -5.62 -5.86 -4.65
CA ALA A 87 -5.56 -6.64 -5.88
C ALA A 87 -6.35 -7.95 -5.76
N ASP A 88 -6.31 -8.61 -4.61
CA ASP A 88 -7.05 -9.83 -4.34
C ASP A 88 -8.55 -9.56 -4.19
N TYR A 89 -8.94 -8.47 -3.52
CA TYR A 89 -10.33 -8.03 -3.47
C TYR A 89 -10.87 -7.69 -4.86
N ARG A 90 -10.08 -7.01 -5.70
CA ARG A 90 -10.43 -6.79 -7.10
C ARG A 90 -10.67 -8.10 -7.85
N LYS A 91 -9.76 -9.08 -7.73
CA LYS A 91 -9.93 -10.41 -8.36
C LYS A 91 -11.21 -11.10 -7.88
N LEU A 92 -11.53 -10.99 -6.59
CA LEU A 92 -12.74 -11.53 -5.99
C LEU A 92 -13.99 -10.93 -6.63
N ILE A 93 -14.06 -9.60 -6.78
CA ILE A 93 -15.19 -8.91 -7.42
C ILE A 93 -15.36 -9.39 -8.87
N TYR A 94 -14.29 -9.41 -9.67
CA TYR A 94 -14.37 -9.90 -11.06
C TYR A 94 -14.82 -11.36 -11.15
N LYS A 95 -14.36 -12.21 -10.23
CA LYS A 95 -14.81 -13.60 -10.15
C LYS A 95 -16.31 -13.68 -9.85
N ARG A 96 -16.82 -12.87 -8.93
CA ARG A 96 -18.26 -12.82 -8.58
C ARG A 96 -19.11 -12.32 -9.75
N ILE A 97 -18.65 -11.29 -10.47
CA ILE A 97 -19.33 -10.81 -11.69
C ILE A 97 -19.40 -11.94 -12.72
N ARG A 98 -18.31 -12.67 -12.97
CA ARG A 98 -18.29 -13.76 -13.95
C ARG A 98 -19.15 -14.97 -13.57
N LEU A 99 -19.29 -15.23 -12.27
CA LEU A 99 -20.10 -16.34 -11.75
C LEU A 99 -21.57 -15.98 -11.53
N SER A 100 -21.94 -14.72 -11.75
CA SER A 100 -23.32 -14.27 -11.57
C SER A 100 -24.27 -15.02 -12.50
N THR A 101 -25.42 -15.39 -11.96
CA THR A 101 -26.39 -16.25 -12.64
C THR A 101 -27.39 -15.44 -13.47
N ASN A 102 -27.51 -14.14 -13.18
CA ASN A 102 -28.42 -13.22 -13.84
C ASN A 102 -27.84 -11.78 -13.86
N ASP A 103 -28.40 -10.95 -14.72
CA ASP A 103 -27.97 -9.56 -14.91
C ASP A 103 -28.11 -8.68 -13.65
N ALA A 104 -29.08 -8.98 -12.76
CA ALA A 104 -29.27 -8.20 -11.55
C ALA A 104 -28.13 -8.41 -10.56
N GLU A 105 -27.73 -9.67 -10.35
CA GLU A 105 -26.58 -10.07 -9.54
C GLU A 105 -25.27 -9.54 -10.15
N ALA A 106 -25.12 -9.60 -11.48
CA ALA A 106 -23.97 -9.03 -12.18
C ALA A 106 -23.83 -7.52 -11.91
N LYS A 107 -24.94 -6.78 -12.00
CA LYS A 107 -24.98 -5.33 -11.74
C LYS A 107 -24.66 -5.00 -10.29
N GLU A 108 -25.18 -5.78 -9.34
CA GLU A 108 -24.87 -5.61 -7.92
C GLU A 108 -23.37 -5.81 -7.66
N GLN A 109 -22.78 -6.87 -8.21
CA GLN A 109 -21.34 -7.12 -8.05
C GLN A 109 -20.49 -6.06 -8.75
N PHE A 110 -20.94 -5.54 -9.89
CA PHE A 110 -20.29 -4.46 -10.60
C PHE A 110 -20.25 -3.14 -9.80
N LYS A 111 -21.28 -2.86 -8.99
CA LYS A 111 -21.28 -1.70 -8.09
C LYS A 111 -20.06 -1.71 -7.15
N PHE A 112 -19.65 -2.87 -6.65
CA PHE A 112 -18.49 -2.96 -5.77
C PHE A 112 -17.16 -2.59 -6.45
N VAL A 113 -17.08 -2.63 -7.78
CA VAL A 113 -15.92 -2.10 -8.52
C VAL A 113 -15.82 -0.59 -8.32
N PHE A 114 -16.94 0.12 -8.46
CA PHE A 114 -16.97 1.57 -8.22
C PHE A 114 -16.75 1.91 -6.76
N ASP A 115 -17.37 1.16 -5.82
CA ASP A 115 -17.15 1.38 -4.40
C ASP A 115 -15.67 1.23 -4.03
N LEU A 116 -14.96 0.25 -4.61
CA LEU A 116 -13.52 0.09 -4.42
C LEU A 116 -12.74 1.30 -4.94
N ILE A 117 -13.03 1.75 -6.17
CA ILE A 117 -12.36 2.92 -6.77
C ILE A 117 -12.60 4.18 -5.93
N PHE A 118 -13.85 4.47 -5.58
CA PHE A 118 -14.18 5.64 -4.78
C PHE A 118 -13.60 5.59 -3.37
N SER A 119 -13.53 4.41 -2.75
CA SER A 119 -12.88 4.24 -1.45
C SER A 119 -11.39 4.57 -1.52
N LEU A 120 -10.69 4.14 -2.59
CA LEU A 120 -9.27 4.46 -2.78
C LEU A 120 -9.05 5.95 -3.05
N ILE A 121 -9.88 6.57 -3.89
CA ILE A 121 -9.83 8.02 -4.16
C ILE A 121 -10.04 8.79 -2.86
N ARG A 122 -11.07 8.44 -2.11
CA ARG A 122 -11.39 9.08 -0.82
C ARG A 122 -10.25 8.92 0.18
N LEU A 123 -9.64 7.74 0.28
CA LEU A 123 -8.51 7.51 1.17
C LEU A 123 -7.34 8.44 0.82
N VAL A 124 -6.99 8.52 -0.47
CA VAL A 124 -5.89 9.38 -0.94
C VAL A 124 -6.21 10.84 -0.70
N ASP A 125 -7.43 11.28 -0.99
CA ASP A 125 -7.88 12.67 -0.80
C ASP A 125 -7.87 13.08 0.67
N GLU A 126 -8.42 12.24 1.56
CA GLU A 126 -8.40 12.45 3.00
C GLU A 126 -6.96 12.58 3.51
N GLN A 127 -6.06 11.69 3.11
CA GLN A 127 -4.65 11.80 3.52
C GLN A 127 -3.98 13.04 2.93
N TYR A 128 -4.24 13.38 1.67
CA TYR A 128 -3.68 14.57 1.03
C TYR A 128 -4.12 15.86 1.73
N SER A 129 -5.37 15.94 2.19
CA SER A 129 -5.89 17.09 2.94
C SER A 129 -5.14 17.35 4.25
N LEU A 130 -4.61 16.30 4.87
CA LEU A 130 -3.84 16.37 6.13
C LEU A 130 -2.38 16.78 5.92
N ILE A 131 -1.88 16.74 4.67
CA ILE A 131 -0.51 17.15 4.33
C ILE A 131 -0.40 18.67 4.45
N THR A 132 -0.02 19.13 5.65
CA THR A 132 0.23 20.55 5.98
C THR A 132 1.71 20.93 5.79
N ALA A 133 2.48 20.09 5.09
CA ALA A 133 3.92 20.32 4.86
C ALA A 133 4.23 21.49 3.91
N SER A 134 5.52 21.82 3.85
CA SER A 134 6.12 22.80 2.95
C SER A 134 5.55 22.68 1.54
N LEU A 135 5.44 23.84 0.87
CA LEU A 135 4.86 23.98 -0.46
C LEU A 135 5.39 22.92 -1.45
N GLU A 136 6.68 22.59 -1.36
CA GLU A 136 7.39 21.64 -2.22
C GLU A 136 6.85 20.20 -2.15
N THR A 137 6.60 19.65 -0.96
CA THR A 137 6.13 18.25 -0.83
C THR A 137 4.69 18.12 -1.32
N ARG A 138 3.88 19.15 -1.07
CA ARG A 138 2.49 19.22 -1.54
C ARG A 138 2.43 19.27 -3.07
N GLU A 139 3.24 20.14 -3.70
CA GLU A 139 3.30 20.24 -5.16
C GLU A 139 3.80 18.95 -5.81
N PHE A 140 4.82 18.30 -5.26
CA PHE A 140 5.32 17.03 -5.78
C PHE A 140 4.25 15.94 -5.76
N ILE A 141 3.54 15.77 -4.63
CA ILE A 141 2.49 14.76 -4.50
C ILE A 141 1.33 15.08 -5.44
N ARG A 142 0.91 16.35 -5.51
CA ARG A 142 -0.13 16.81 -6.42
C ARG A 142 0.19 16.47 -7.87
N ASN A 143 1.37 16.87 -8.33
CA ASN A 143 1.82 16.61 -9.71
C ASN A 143 1.88 15.12 -10.00
N THR A 144 2.32 14.31 -9.03
CA THR A 144 2.36 12.84 -9.19
C THR A 144 0.96 12.26 -9.34
N ILE A 145 0.01 12.70 -8.50
CA ILE A 145 -1.39 12.26 -8.55
C ILE A 145 -2.03 12.68 -9.87
N GLU A 146 -1.91 13.94 -10.27
CA GLU A 146 -2.49 14.48 -11.51
C GLU A 146 -1.97 13.71 -12.73
N ASN A 147 -0.65 13.50 -12.83
CA ASN A 147 -0.05 12.75 -13.93
C ASN A 147 -0.53 11.29 -13.99
N LYS A 148 -0.63 10.61 -12.83
CA LYS A 148 -1.09 9.22 -12.78
C LYS A 148 -2.58 9.08 -13.11
N MET A 149 -3.41 10.02 -12.67
CA MET A 149 -4.84 10.03 -13.02
C MET A 149 -5.05 10.33 -14.51
N GLN A 150 -4.32 11.29 -15.08
CA GLN A 150 -4.38 11.57 -16.52
C GLN A 150 -4.00 10.35 -17.36
N GLN A 151 -2.94 9.63 -16.98
CA GLN A 151 -2.56 8.38 -17.65
C GLN A 151 -3.68 7.34 -17.59
N ALA A 152 -4.32 7.15 -16.43
CA ALA A 152 -5.43 6.22 -16.29
C ALA A 152 -6.64 6.62 -17.15
N LEU A 153 -6.98 7.92 -17.18
CA LEU A 153 -8.08 8.46 -17.99
C LEU A 153 -7.85 8.26 -19.49
N LEU A 154 -6.63 8.50 -19.97
CA LEU A 154 -6.26 8.27 -21.37
C LEU A 154 -6.40 6.79 -21.77
N ILE A 155 -6.03 5.87 -20.88
CA ILE A 155 -6.19 4.44 -21.12
C ILE A 155 -7.67 4.07 -21.19
N THR A 156 -8.51 4.62 -20.30
CA THR A 156 -9.96 4.36 -20.35
C THR A 156 -10.60 4.96 -21.61
N ASP A 157 -10.23 6.17 -22.00
CA ASP A 157 -10.77 6.83 -23.19
C ASP A 157 -10.43 6.04 -24.46
N LYS A 158 -9.19 5.53 -24.55
CA LYS A 158 -8.78 4.62 -25.63
C LYS A 158 -9.60 3.33 -25.64
N LEU A 159 -9.82 2.72 -24.48
CA LEU A 159 -10.60 1.48 -24.38
C LEU A 159 -12.07 1.69 -24.78
N PHE A 160 -12.69 2.80 -24.40
CA PHE A 160 -14.08 3.11 -24.75
C PHE A 160 -14.25 3.62 -26.19
N GLY A 161 -13.24 4.28 -26.77
CA GLY A 161 -13.25 4.70 -28.17
C GLY A 161 -13.02 3.57 -29.18
N GLU A 162 -12.59 2.39 -28.72
CA GLU A 162 -12.43 1.17 -29.53
C GLU A 162 -13.70 0.26 -29.52
N PHE A 163 -14.75 0.64 -28.77
CA PHE A 163 -16.10 0.02 -28.82
C PHE A 163 -17.06 0.79 -29.72
#